data_AF-A0A7S1NQB8-F1
#
_entry.id   AF-A0A7S1NQB8-F1
#
_cell.length_a   1.000
_cell.length_b   1.000
_cell.length_c   1.000
_cell.angle_alpha   90.00
_cell.angle_beta   90.00
_cell.angle_gamma   90.00
#
_symmetry.space_group_name_H-M   'P 1'
#
loop_
_entity.id
_entity.type
_entity.pdbx_description
1 polymer ?
#
loop_
_entity_poly.entity_id
_entity_poly.type
_entity_poly.pdbx_seq_one_letter_code
_entity_poly.pdbx_strand_id
1 'polypeptide(L)'
;APHGHLIRGPVPGPLVAETMFPSQSSSDGSQPSTRSDSTFANSSFMAPLAATGVLQTPKAVRIVEGAEAVGHPSGPGWGRAPPRSSSIPTILHTPGLRQDTDAKTPNARPVADVYAAPATTPGRTPGRTPAKQIPYGIRSSAEICARIAEMGVPFSVEQLKSPTYECMHPVYQAVVRLLLEPSYQFCDDNELSFLRHLMDVVAASGYQGFSIKDLLEPDYKRTKRIFSALLTFNDFRQARLRSYEQALSDCIQHRDKKTVLTMEVDALQAEIAAREKTIRENQPEVQAAAIESERIVQQLRQRKEERAQLDAQKHDLQTQLNALQDRNAQLKYYVQKLSQQVPHLNQNVVSSPARVRQESIAAHGHVERVKAELTTLENKLNCINILIEKNMKADKALEGLLDQMKAVDARKKQYKSTKAEIQRLGIAQRDGCTDQSVQEEIARLLAQRKEMTAKWNRLQDPLRDRHLQLVDDIPPSHEEQDILVMDLQNEINEKMTQITTADQKHKGDIKKLMDALGSLERKVHAYTEAVNYHLDPHA
;
A
#
# COMPACT_ATOMS: atom_id res chain seq x y z
N ALA A 1 -22.58 31.05 -64.94
CA ALA A 1 -21.77 30.92 -66.17
C ALA A 1 -20.61 29.98 -65.89
N PRO A 2 -20.37 28.96 -66.74
CA PRO A 2 -19.58 27.75 -66.42
C PRO A 2 -18.24 27.70 -67.17
N HIS A 3 -17.35 26.78 -66.78
CA HIS A 3 -16.39 26.01 -67.61
C HIS A 3 -15.78 24.95 -66.66
N GLY A 4 -15.67 23.63 -66.90
CA GLY A 4 -15.70 22.84 -68.12
C GLY A 4 -14.29 22.26 -68.39
N HIS A 5 -14.06 20.97 -68.12
CA HIS A 5 -13.51 19.98 -69.08
C HIS A 5 -13.07 18.64 -68.45
N LEU A 6 -13.63 17.55 -69.00
CA LEU A 6 -13.16 16.16 -69.01
C LEU A 6 -11.84 16.01 -69.79
N ILE A 7 -11.04 14.94 -69.57
CA ILE A 7 -10.60 13.92 -70.58
C ILE A 7 -10.14 12.60 -69.87
N ARG A 8 -10.39 11.47 -70.56
CA ARG A 8 -10.18 10.03 -70.25
C ARG A 8 -8.74 9.50 -70.49
N GLY A 9 -8.32 8.52 -69.66
CA GLY A 9 -7.60 7.22 -69.92
C GLY A 9 -6.29 7.16 -70.76
N PRO A 10 -5.67 5.97 -71.00
CA PRO A 10 -5.63 4.68 -70.27
C PRO A 10 -4.20 4.03 -70.12
N VAL A 11 -4.17 2.86 -69.45
CA VAL A 11 -3.19 1.73 -69.23
C VAL A 11 -2.41 1.31 -70.52
N PRO A 12 -1.21 0.62 -70.60
CA PRO A 12 -0.66 -0.54 -69.83
C PRO A 12 0.88 -0.56 -69.53
N GLY A 13 1.40 -1.40 -68.63
CA GLY A 13 1.98 -2.72 -68.97
C GLY A 13 3.41 -2.94 -68.40
N PRO A 14 3.97 -4.17 -68.40
CA PRO A 14 4.73 -4.75 -67.27
C PRO A 14 6.23 -4.99 -67.52
N LEU A 15 7.00 -5.34 -66.47
CA LEU A 15 8.33 -5.94 -66.62
C LEU A 15 8.54 -7.14 -65.69
N VAL A 16 8.88 -8.25 -66.34
CA VAL A 16 9.37 -9.54 -65.85
C VAL A 16 10.90 -9.48 -65.82
N ALA A 17 11.56 -10.14 -64.86
CA ALA A 17 12.93 -10.63 -65.03
C ALA A 17 13.17 -11.89 -64.19
N GLU A 18 13.29 -13.01 -64.92
CA GLU A 18 13.94 -14.27 -64.54
C GLU A 18 15.47 -14.10 -64.44
N THR A 19 16.15 -15.23 -64.14
CA THR A 19 17.59 -15.55 -64.14
C THR A 19 18.21 -15.54 -62.73
N MET A 20 19.02 -16.50 -62.29
CA MET A 20 19.75 -17.58 -62.95
C MET A 20 20.24 -18.58 -61.87
N PHE A 21 20.18 -19.88 -62.16
CA PHE A 21 21.04 -20.91 -61.57
C PHE A 21 22.51 -20.68 -62.01
N PRO A 22 23.54 -21.15 -61.27
CA PRO A 22 24.09 -22.46 -61.67
C PRO A 22 24.76 -23.31 -60.55
N SER A 23 24.78 -24.62 -60.85
CA SER A 23 25.89 -25.60 -60.72
C SER A 23 26.53 -25.92 -59.36
N GLN A 24 26.23 -27.15 -58.91
CA GLN A 24 27.12 -28.26 -58.53
C GLN A 24 28.63 -27.97 -58.33
N SER A 25 29.15 -28.40 -57.18
CA SER A 25 30.44 -29.10 -57.10
C SER A 25 30.50 -30.04 -55.88
N SER A 26 31.21 -31.14 -56.09
CA SER A 26 31.42 -32.34 -55.29
C SER A 26 32.58 -32.23 -54.30
N SER A 27 32.51 -32.93 -53.17
CA SER A 27 33.61 -33.67 -52.50
C SER A 27 33.04 -34.31 -51.21
N ASP A 28 32.96 -35.63 -51.06
CA ASP A 28 34.03 -36.62 -50.84
C ASP A 28 34.66 -36.51 -49.43
N GLY A 29 34.50 -37.55 -48.59
CA GLY A 29 34.90 -37.51 -47.18
C GLY A 29 34.47 -38.70 -46.31
N SER A 30 35.07 -39.86 -46.57
CA SER A 30 35.36 -41.04 -45.74
C SER A 30 35.02 -41.07 -44.22
N GLN A 31 34.29 -42.13 -43.81
CA GLN A 31 34.56 -43.18 -42.77
C GLN A 31 35.13 -42.84 -41.35
N PRO A 32 35.18 -43.79 -40.36
CA PRO A 32 34.16 -44.71 -39.80
C PRO A 32 34.27 -44.75 -38.23
N SER A 33 33.87 -45.86 -37.59
CA SER A 33 34.10 -46.30 -36.18
C SER A 33 32.86 -46.19 -35.25
N THR A 34 32.17 -47.29 -34.96
CA THR A 34 32.41 -48.32 -33.90
C THR A 34 32.46 -47.76 -32.47
N ARG A 35 31.45 -48.09 -31.65
CA ARG A 35 31.71 -48.75 -30.36
C ARG A 35 30.49 -49.42 -29.74
N SER A 36 30.79 -50.56 -29.19
CA SER A 36 29.99 -51.59 -28.53
C SER A 36 29.91 -51.37 -27.01
N ASP A 37 29.08 -52.21 -26.39
CA ASP A 37 29.16 -52.74 -25.01
C ASP A 37 28.57 -51.91 -23.85
N SER A 38 27.46 -52.42 -23.28
CA SER A 38 27.49 -53.24 -22.05
C SER A 38 26.03 -53.57 -21.62
N THR A 39 25.52 -54.80 -21.59
CA THR A 39 25.70 -55.98 -20.71
C THR A 39 25.34 -55.84 -19.21
N PHE A 40 24.38 -56.71 -18.79
CA PHE A 40 24.18 -57.36 -17.47
C PHE A 40 23.70 -56.48 -16.29
N ALA A 41 22.86 -56.89 -15.33
CA ALA A 41 22.26 -58.16 -14.85
C ALA A 41 20.95 -57.81 -14.08
N ASN A 42 19.84 -58.55 -14.12
CA ASN A 42 19.48 -59.84 -13.50
C ASN A 42 19.38 -59.87 -11.95
N SER A 43 18.18 -60.25 -11.46
CA SER A 43 17.74 -60.88 -10.17
C SER A 43 16.61 -60.09 -9.47
N SER A 44 15.35 -60.56 -9.42
CA SER A 44 14.74 -61.66 -8.64
C SER A 44 14.92 -61.56 -7.12
N PHE A 45 13.82 -61.43 -6.36
CA PHE A 45 13.45 -62.35 -5.26
C PHE A 45 12.03 -62.09 -4.71
N MET A 46 11.43 -63.16 -4.18
CA MET A 46 10.04 -63.35 -3.74
C MET A 46 9.71 -62.83 -2.31
N ALA A 47 8.39 -62.66 -2.10
CA ALA A 47 7.49 -62.49 -0.93
C ALA A 47 7.74 -63.32 0.36
N PRO A 48 6.81 -63.43 1.35
CA PRO A 48 5.95 -62.47 2.12
C PRO A 48 6.01 -62.70 3.67
N LEU A 49 5.25 -61.95 4.50
CA LEU A 49 4.74 -62.40 5.83
C LEU A 49 3.61 -61.50 6.39
N ALA A 50 2.77 -62.09 7.26
CA ALA A 50 1.47 -61.63 7.78
C ALA A 50 1.47 -61.34 9.31
N ALA A 51 0.42 -60.65 9.84
CA ALA A 51 -0.16 -60.71 11.22
C ALA A 51 -1.09 -59.48 11.47
N THR A 52 -2.41 -59.53 11.75
CA THR A 52 -3.27 -59.94 12.92
C THR A 52 -3.47 -58.94 14.08
N GLY A 53 -4.75 -58.79 14.51
CA GLY A 53 -5.29 -58.19 15.78
C GLY A 53 -6.28 -57.03 15.52
N VAL A 54 -7.61 -57.02 15.78
CA VAL A 54 -8.56 -57.46 16.83
C VAL A 54 -8.49 -56.68 18.16
N LEU A 55 -9.48 -55.81 18.45
CA LEU A 55 -10.26 -55.76 19.72
C LEU A 55 -11.40 -54.70 19.75
N GLN A 56 -12.37 -54.97 20.61
CA GLN A 56 -13.75 -54.45 20.70
C GLN A 56 -13.97 -53.25 21.66
N THR A 57 -15.17 -52.66 21.52
CA THR A 57 -15.97 -51.61 22.24
C THR A 57 -15.85 -51.46 23.77
N PRO A 58 -16.42 -50.37 24.40
CA PRO A 58 -17.85 -50.41 24.85
C PRO A 58 -18.66 -49.07 24.90
N LYS A 59 -20.00 -49.23 24.80
CA LYS A 59 -21.18 -48.58 25.46
C LYS A 59 -21.30 -47.06 25.77
N ALA A 60 -22.33 -46.46 25.13
CA ALA A 60 -23.55 -45.79 25.65
C ALA A 60 -23.56 -44.82 26.85
N VAL A 61 -24.08 -43.59 26.64
CA VAL A 61 -24.94 -42.77 27.56
C VAL A 61 -25.93 -41.93 26.72
N ARG A 62 -27.07 -41.57 27.33
CA ARG A 62 -28.38 -41.16 26.78
C ARG A 62 -28.77 -39.75 27.30
N ILE A 63 -29.78 -39.11 26.65
CA ILE A 63 -30.68 -37.99 27.09
C ILE A 63 -30.04 -36.57 26.97
N VAL A 64 -30.61 -35.53 26.31
CA VAL A 64 -31.84 -34.74 26.62
C VAL A 64 -32.34 -33.89 25.41
N GLU A 65 -33.67 -33.88 25.22
CA GLU A 65 -34.65 -32.86 24.76
C GLU A 65 -34.19 -31.60 23.98
N GLY A 66 -34.77 -31.27 22.82
CA GLY A 66 -35.99 -30.42 22.63
C GLY A 66 -35.61 -29.27 21.67
N ALA A 67 -36.43 -28.63 20.84
CA ALA A 67 -37.86 -28.57 20.61
C ALA A 67 -38.11 -28.05 19.17
N GLU A 68 -39.32 -28.32 18.68
CA GLU A 68 -39.90 -27.85 17.42
C GLU A 68 -40.16 -26.32 17.42
N ALA A 69 -40.16 -25.68 16.24
CA ALA A 69 -41.27 -24.83 15.82
C ALA A 69 -41.16 -24.41 14.34
N VAL A 70 -42.25 -24.67 13.64
CA VAL A 70 -42.62 -24.37 12.26
C VAL A 70 -43.00 -22.90 12.09
N GLY A 71 -42.76 -22.31 10.91
CA GLY A 71 -43.39 -21.03 10.54
C GLY A 71 -42.95 -20.38 9.22
N HIS A 72 -43.35 -20.92 8.08
CA HIS A 72 -43.68 -20.14 6.86
C HIS A 72 -45.20 -19.85 6.86
N PRO A 73 -45.81 -18.96 6.03
CA PRO A 73 -45.33 -18.27 4.81
C PRO A 73 -45.67 -16.74 4.80
N SER A 74 -45.18 -15.89 3.88
CA SER A 74 -45.89 -15.44 2.64
C SER A 74 -45.16 -14.19 2.08
N GLY A 75 -44.94 -14.07 0.76
CA GLY A 75 -44.30 -12.91 0.09
C GLY A 75 -45.26 -11.73 -0.16
N PRO A 76 -45.16 -10.93 -1.25
CA PRO A 76 -44.01 -10.48 -2.06
C PRO A 76 -43.94 -8.93 -2.16
N GLY A 77 -42.82 -8.34 -2.60
CA GLY A 77 -42.75 -6.88 -2.79
C GLY A 77 -41.57 -6.41 -3.64
N TRP A 78 -41.89 -5.88 -4.81
CA TRP A 78 -41.00 -5.34 -5.84
C TRP A 78 -40.32 -4.04 -5.40
N GLY A 79 -39.09 -3.77 -5.91
CA GLY A 79 -38.51 -2.43 -5.86
C GLY A 79 -37.03 -2.34 -6.26
N ARG A 80 -36.78 -2.15 -7.56
CA ARG A 80 -35.50 -1.67 -8.14
C ARG A 80 -35.23 -0.21 -7.75
N ALA A 81 -33.96 0.18 -7.49
CA ALA A 81 -33.24 1.38 -7.99
C ALA A 81 -31.79 1.43 -7.40
N PRO A 82 -30.83 2.26 -7.88
CA PRO A 82 -29.47 1.83 -8.28
C PRO A 82 -28.31 2.44 -7.44
N PRO A 83 -27.03 2.09 -7.72
CA PRO A 83 -25.88 2.57 -6.97
C PRO A 83 -25.42 3.97 -7.43
N ARG A 84 -25.09 4.84 -6.47
CA ARG A 84 -24.45 6.14 -6.73
C ARG A 84 -22.92 6.04 -6.60
N SER A 85 -22.29 6.21 -7.76
CA SER A 85 -21.09 6.99 -8.07
C SER A 85 -19.98 7.12 -7.00
N SER A 86 -18.88 6.45 -7.31
CA SER A 86 -17.50 6.77 -6.93
C SER A 86 -17.07 8.15 -7.46
N SER A 87 -16.67 9.05 -6.57
CA SER A 87 -15.91 10.25 -6.91
C SER A 87 -14.41 10.00 -6.75
N ILE A 88 -13.71 10.21 -7.85
CA ILE A 88 -12.25 10.22 -8.02
C ILE A 88 -11.67 11.45 -7.30
N PRO A 89 -10.49 11.35 -6.64
CA PRO A 89 -9.82 12.53 -6.08
C PRO A 89 -9.18 13.37 -7.20
N THR A 90 -9.66 14.60 -7.34
CA THR A 90 -9.08 15.64 -8.17
C THR A 90 -7.68 16.00 -7.65
N ILE A 91 -6.65 15.74 -8.47
CA ILE A 91 -5.30 16.25 -8.27
C ILE A 91 -5.34 17.78 -8.46
N LEU A 92 -4.95 18.50 -7.42
CA LEU A 92 -4.78 19.94 -7.38
C LEU A 92 -3.83 20.39 -8.51
N HIS A 93 -4.38 21.14 -9.46
CA HIS A 93 -3.62 22.03 -10.33
C HIS A 93 -2.89 23.07 -9.49
N THR A 94 -1.57 23.05 -9.52
CA THR A 94 -0.70 24.16 -9.13
C THR A 94 -1.01 25.38 -10.00
N PRO A 95 -1.33 26.55 -9.44
CA PRO A 95 -1.43 27.79 -10.20
C PRO A 95 -0.04 28.34 -10.52
N GLY A 96 0.09 28.88 -11.73
CA GLY A 96 1.34 29.29 -12.35
C GLY A 96 2.16 30.32 -11.58
N LEU A 97 3.48 30.13 -11.66
CA LEU A 97 4.45 31.20 -11.45
C LEU A 97 4.18 32.28 -12.51
N ARG A 98 3.59 33.39 -12.05
CA ARG A 98 3.74 34.68 -12.74
C ARG A 98 5.21 35.08 -12.69
N GLN A 99 5.73 35.40 -13.86
CA GLN A 99 6.90 36.25 -14.04
C GLN A 99 6.53 37.65 -13.54
N ASP A 100 6.84 37.92 -12.28
CA ASP A 100 7.03 39.30 -11.85
C ASP A 100 8.46 39.71 -12.25
N THR A 101 8.49 40.52 -13.29
CA THR A 101 9.57 41.42 -13.63
C THR A 101 9.89 42.34 -12.43
N ASP A 102 11.13 42.80 -12.36
CA ASP A 102 11.64 43.83 -11.44
C ASP A 102 12.14 43.34 -10.06
N ALA A 103 13.09 42.40 -10.09
CA ALA A 103 14.10 42.30 -9.04
C ALA A 103 15.00 43.53 -9.09
N LYS A 104 14.58 44.56 -8.36
CA LYS A 104 15.39 45.68 -7.89
C LYS A 104 16.73 45.15 -7.39
N THR A 105 17.79 45.42 -8.14
CA THR A 105 19.18 45.31 -7.72
C THR A 105 19.31 45.96 -6.34
N PRO A 106 19.80 45.27 -5.30
CA PRO A 106 20.13 45.94 -4.06
C PRO A 106 21.28 46.88 -4.38
N ASN A 107 20.95 48.16 -4.34
CA ASN A 107 21.80 49.34 -4.44
C ASN A 107 23.22 49.02 -3.91
N ALA A 108 24.11 48.65 -4.83
CA ALA A 108 25.54 48.56 -4.57
C ALA A 108 25.98 49.99 -4.27
N ARG A 109 25.99 50.34 -2.97
CA ARG A 109 26.60 51.57 -2.52
C ARG A 109 28.04 51.56 -3.04
N PRO A 110 28.46 52.51 -3.89
CA PRO A 110 29.88 52.64 -4.18
C PRO A 110 30.56 52.96 -2.85
N VAL A 111 31.40 52.05 -2.37
CA VAL A 111 32.38 52.34 -1.32
C VAL A 111 33.53 53.10 -1.98
N ALA A 112 33.20 54.23 -2.58
CA ALA A 112 34.12 55.28 -2.96
C ALA A 112 33.85 56.44 -1.99
N ASP A 113 34.91 57.08 -1.51
CA ASP A 113 34.88 58.26 -0.62
C ASP A 113 34.79 57.99 0.89
N VAL A 114 35.76 57.24 1.44
CA VAL A 114 36.17 57.37 2.86
C VAL A 114 37.58 57.96 2.99
N TYR A 115 38.21 58.36 1.88
CA TYR A 115 39.50 59.08 1.87
C TYR A 115 39.35 60.53 1.40
N ALA A 116 38.33 61.25 1.88
CA ALA A 116 38.35 62.70 1.83
C ALA A 116 39.43 63.18 2.82
N ALA A 117 40.62 63.50 2.30
CA ALA A 117 41.66 64.18 3.05
C ALA A 117 41.06 65.45 3.67
N PRO A 118 41.21 65.68 4.98
CA PRO A 118 40.68 66.88 5.60
C PRO A 118 41.36 68.10 4.95
N ALA A 119 40.55 68.98 4.37
CA ALA A 119 40.99 70.24 3.81
C ALA A 119 41.73 71.05 4.88
N THR A 120 43.05 71.14 4.75
CA THR A 120 43.92 71.98 5.57
C THR A 120 43.58 73.44 5.29
N THR A 121 42.84 74.05 6.21
CA THR A 121 42.62 75.49 6.23
C THR A 121 43.95 76.19 6.55
N PRO A 122 44.48 77.09 5.71
CA PRO A 122 45.70 77.83 6.00
C PRO A 122 45.29 79.08 6.79
N GLY A 123 45.45 79.09 8.12
CA GLY A 123 45.18 80.32 8.84
C GLY A 123 44.98 80.21 10.35
N ARG A 124 46.08 79.98 11.08
CA ARG A 124 46.39 80.57 12.41
C ARG A 124 47.59 79.83 12.97
N THR A 125 48.72 80.52 13.11
CA THR A 125 49.77 80.08 14.03
C THR A 125 49.19 80.18 15.45
N PRO A 126 48.92 79.06 16.14
CA PRO A 126 48.52 79.14 17.53
C PRO A 126 49.71 79.72 18.30
N GLY A 127 49.46 80.74 19.12
CA GLY A 127 50.47 81.31 20.00
C GLY A 127 51.19 80.17 20.73
N ARG A 128 52.51 80.13 20.58
CA ARG A 128 53.41 79.12 21.15
C ARG A 128 53.28 79.17 22.67
N THR A 129 52.30 78.45 23.22
CA THR A 129 52.19 78.21 24.65
C THR A 129 53.53 77.63 25.11
N PRO A 130 54.14 78.13 26.19
CA PRO A 130 55.43 77.65 26.65
C PRO A 130 55.34 76.14 26.82
N ALA A 131 56.11 75.41 26.02
CA ALA A 131 56.09 73.95 26.02
C ALA A 131 56.37 73.48 27.45
N LYS A 132 55.40 72.78 28.04
CA LYS A 132 55.51 72.25 29.40
C LYS A 132 56.76 71.36 29.42
N GLN A 133 57.76 71.75 30.22
CA GLN A 133 59.03 71.02 30.29
C GLN A 133 58.74 69.58 30.69
N ILE A 134 59.08 68.64 29.82
CA ILE A 134 58.88 67.22 30.08
C ILE A 134 59.88 66.84 31.18
N PRO A 135 59.43 66.29 32.32
CA PRO A 135 60.35 65.88 33.36
C PRO A 135 61.20 64.71 32.84
N TYR A 136 62.51 64.93 32.70
CA TYR A 136 63.50 63.88 32.46
C TYR A 136 64.41 63.77 33.69
N GLY A 137 64.74 62.54 34.09
CA GLY A 137 65.69 62.29 35.17
C GLY A 137 67.10 62.68 34.74
N ILE A 138 67.81 63.46 35.57
CA ILE A 138 69.21 63.79 35.31
C ILE A 138 70.05 62.54 35.60
N ARG A 139 70.68 62.00 34.56
CA ARG A 139 71.50 60.79 34.64
C ARG A 139 72.89 61.07 35.19
N SER A 140 73.57 60.04 35.71
CA SER A 140 74.96 60.17 36.15
C SER A 140 75.89 60.34 34.94
N SER A 141 77.07 60.95 35.12
CA SER A 141 78.02 61.11 34.00
C SER A 141 78.52 59.77 33.47
N ALA A 142 78.72 58.78 34.34
CA ALA A 142 79.10 57.43 33.93
C ALA A 142 78.00 56.76 33.09
N GLU A 143 76.73 56.91 33.51
CA GLU A 143 75.58 56.37 32.77
C GLU A 143 75.42 57.02 31.39
N ILE A 144 75.59 58.35 31.31
CA ILE A 144 75.53 59.08 30.03
C ILE A 144 76.59 58.56 29.06
N CYS A 145 77.84 58.48 29.49
CA CYS A 145 78.94 57.99 28.65
C CYS A 145 78.75 56.52 28.25
N ALA A 146 78.30 55.66 29.17
CA ALA A 146 78.00 54.26 28.88
C ALA A 146 76.91 54.13 27.81
N ARG A 147 75.79 54.86 27.93
CA ARG A 147 74.70 54.82 26.94
C ARG A 147 75.08 55.44 25.60
N ILE A 148 75.91 56.48 25.59
CA ILE A 148 76.43 57.06 24.34
C ILE A 148 77.38 56.07 23.64
N ALA A 149 78.22 55.36 24.41
CA ALA A 149 79.05 54.28 23.89
C ALA A 149 78.22 53.09 23.35
N GLU A 150 77.11 52.73 24.02
CA GLU A 150 76.15 51.72 23.52
C GLU A 150 75.51 52.13 22.17
N MET A 151 75.36 53.42 21.92
CA MET A 151 74.92 53.96 20.62
C MET A 151 76.03 53.95 19.55
N GLY A 152 77.23 53.43 19.87
CA GLY A 152 78.37 53.34 18.96
C GLY A 152 79.22 54.61 18.88
N VAL A 153 79.04 55.56 19.82
CA VAL A 153 79.77 56.83 19.83
C VAL A 153 80.79 56.84 20.96
N PRO A 154 82.11 56.87 20.68
CA PRO A 154 83.12 56.87 21.73
C PRO A 154 83.08 58.20 22.49
N PHE A 155 82.73 58.15 23.79
CA PHE A 155 82.61 59.33 24.63
C PHE A 155 83.03 59.04 26.07
N SER A 156 84.07 59.71 26.56
CA SER A 156 84.64 59.46 27.89
C SER A 156 84.03 60.39 28.97
N VAL A 157 84.16 59.99 30.23
CA VAL A 157 83.66 60.79 31.37
C VAL A 157 84.46 62.10 31.51
N GLU A 158 85.73 62.08 31.15
CA GLU A 158 86.63 63.24 31.14
C GLU A 158 86.19 64.26 30.09
N GLN A 159 85.85 63.80 28.89
CA GLN A 159 85.31 64.63 27.81
C GLN A 159 83.97 65.25 28.21
N LEU A 160 83.13 64.53 28.95
CA LEU A 160 81.89 65.10 29.47
C LEU A 160 82.14 66.14 30.56
N LYS A 161 83.08 65.90 31.49
CA LYS A 161 83.40 66.82 32.61
C LYS A 161 84.01 68.14 32.14
N SER A 162 84.82 68.09 31.08
CA SER A 162 85.45 69.25 30.46
C SER A 162 85.07 69.31 28.97
N PRO A 163 83.80 69.63 28.65
CA PRO A 163 83.35 69.55 27.28
C PRO A 163 83.98 70.67 26.45
N THR A 164 84.46 70.31 25.27
CA THR A 164 84.98 71.22 24.24
C THR A 164 84.19 71.05 22.95
N TYR A 165 84.14 72.07 22.10
CA TYR A 165 83.47 71.99 20.81
C TYR A 165 83.93 70.77 20.00
N GLU A 166 85.24 70.56 19.92
CA GLU A 166 85.86 69.48 19.13
C GLU A 166 85.42 68.08 19.59
N CYS A 167 85.21 67.86 20.89
CA CYS A 167 84.73 66.57 21.39
C CYS A 167 83.21 66.44 21.35
N MET A 168 82.46 67.54 21.53
CA MET A 168 81.00 67.52 21.63
C MET A 168 80.30 67.50 20.27
N HIS A 169 80.85 68.21 19.29
CA HIS A 169 80.31 68.29 17.93
C HIS A 169 80.10 66.90 17.28
N PRO A 170 81.12 66.02 17.18
CA PRO A 170 80.94 64.70 16.57
C PRO A 170 79.96 63.81 17.36
N VAL A 171 79.89 63.99 18.68
CA VAL A 171 78.95 63.24 19.54
C VAL A 171 77.51 63.67 19.26
N TYR A 172 77.24 64.97 19.22
CA TYR A 172 75.91 65.48 18.87
C TYR A 172 75.52 65.08 17.44
N GLN A 173 76.44 65.15 16.49
CA GLN A 173 76.20 64.74 15.11
C GLN A 173 75.80 63.26 15.02
N ALA A 174 76.53 62.38 15.69
CA ALA A 174 76.22 60.96 15.71
C ALA A 174 74.88 60.65 16.40
N VAL A 175 74.58 61.29 17.52
CA VAL A 175 73.31 61.12 18.24
C VAL A 175 72.12 61.61 17.42
N VAL A 176 72.23 62.79 16.77
CA VAL A 176 71.18 63.31 15.90
C VAL A 176 70.95 62.38 14.70
N ARG A 177 72.02 61.89 14.07
CA ARG A 177 71.93 60.96 12.96
C ARG A 177 71.25 59.64 13.33
N LEU A 178 71.47 59.15 14.55
CA LEU A 178 70.82 57.93 15.04
C LEU A 178 69.35 58.13 15.39
N LEU A 179 69.00 59.30 15.92
CA LEU A 179 67.65 59.62 16.38
C LEU A 179 66.70 59.99 15.24
N LEU A 180 67.21 60.61 14.18
CA LEU A 180 66.47 60.86 12.95
C LEU A 180 66.40 59.60 12.09
N GLU A 181 65.28 59.37 11.43
CA GLU A 181 65.12 58.22 10.51
C GLU A 181 66.08 58.33 9.31
N PRO A 182 66.54 57.20 8.74
CA PRO A 182 67.40 57.19 7.55
C PRO A 182 66.74 57.77 6.29
N SER A 183 65.42 58.00 6.33
CA SER A 183 64.65 58.70 5.29
C SER A 183 64.96 60.20 5.22
N TYR A 184 65.48 60.78 6.31
CA TYR A 184 66.21 62.04 6.25
C TYR A 184 67.57 61.75 5.61
N GLN A 185 67.59 61.73 4.27
CA GLN A 185 68.81 62.00 3.54
C GLN A 185 69.33 63.32 4.11
N PHE A 186 70.38 63.27 4.92
CA PHE A 186 71.23 64.41 5.20
C PHE A 186 71.80 64.82 3.83
N CYS A 187 71.02 65.59 3.07
CA CYS A 187 71.54 66.30 1.91
C CYS A 187 72.47 67.37 2.47
N ASP A 188 73.75 67.04 2.34
CA ASP A 188 74.92 67.90 2.39
C ASP A 188 75.36 68.42 3.76
N ASP A 189 76.69 68.51 3.89
CA ASP A 189 77.56 68.90 5.02
C ASP A 189 77.31 70.31 5.58
N ASN A 190 76.10 70.83 5.46
CA ASN A 190 75.75 72.16 5.92
C ASN A 190 75.62 72.17 7.46
N GLU A 191 76.58 72.79 8.14
CA GLU A 191 76.56 72.97 9.59
C GLU A 191 75.26 73.64 10.09
N LEU A 192 74.64 74.51 9.28
CA LEU A 192 73.36 75.14 9.62
C LEU A 192 72.19 74.14 9.59
N SER A 193 72.22 73.17 8.68
CA SER A 193 71.20 72.11 8.64
C SER A 193 71.38 71.21 9.85
N PHE A 194 72.60 70.79 10.19
CA PHE A 194 72.90 70.01 11.39
C PHE A 194 72.43 70.74 12.65
N LEU A 195 72.78 72.01 12.83
CA LEU A 195 72.38 72.80 13.98
C LEU A 195 70.86 72.87 14.11
N ARG A 196 70.14 73.07 13.00
CA ARG A 196 68.67 73.08 13.00
C ARG A 196 68.10 71.73 13.42
N HIS A 197 68.60 70.62 12.87
CA HIS A 197 68.18 69.27 13.25
C HIS A 197 68.51 68.97 14.72
N LEU A 198 69.66 69.40 15.21
CA LEU A 198 70.05 69.26 16.62
C LEU A 198 69.09 70.05 17.52
N MET A 199 68.77 71.30 17.16
CA MET A 199 67.79 72.11 17.88
C MET A 199 66.41 71.43 17.91
N ASP A 200 65.95 70.89 16.78
CA ASP A 200 64.65 70.21 16.67
C ASP A 200 64.61 68.92 17.50
N VAL A 201 65.65 68.09 17.44
CA VAL A 201 65.75 66.84 18.22
C VAL A 201 65.86 67.13 19.72
N VAL A 202 66.67 68.12 20.12
CA VAL A 202 66.79 68.51 21.53
C VAL A 202 65.47 69.08 22.05
N ALA A 203 64.77 69.90 21.26
CA ALA A 203 63.44 70.39 21.60
C ALA A 203 62.41 69.25 21.73
N ALA A 204 62.44 68.27 20.80
CA ALA A 204 61.58 67.08 20.84
C ALA A 204 61.86 66.18 22.05
N SER A 205 63.11 66.16 22.53
CA SER A 205 63.48 65.45 23.77
C SER A 205 62.97 66.12 25.05
N GLY A 206 62.38 67.32 24.93
CA GLY A 206 61.82 68.07 26.05
C GLY A 206 62.79 69.05 26.72
N TYR A 207 64.04 69.17 26.23
CA TYR A 207 64.97 70.21 26.67
C TYR A 207 64.69 71.51 25.91
N GLN A 208 64.19 72.52 26.62
CA GLN A 208 63.94 73.85 26.07
C GLN A 208 65.15 74.77 26.30
N GLY A 209 65.39 75.70 25.38
CA GLY A 209 66.48 76.68 25.52
C GLY A 209 67.87 76.17 25.12
N PHE A 210 67.93 75.14 24.27
CA PHE A 210 69.14 74.81 23.53
C PHE A 210 69.49 75.96 22.58
N SER A 211 70.75 76.36 22.58
CA SER A 211 71.28 77.50 21.86
C SER A 211 72.60 77.15 21.19
N ILE A 212 73.04 77.96 20.23
CA ILE A 212 74.34 77.76 19.55
C ILE A 212 75.50 77.74 20.55
N LYS A 213 75.38 78.46 21.68
CA LYS A 213 76.37 78.45 22.76
C LYS A 213 76.56 77.06 23.37
N ASP A 214 75.49 76.26 23.45
CA ASP A 214 75.58 74.88 23.97
C ASP A 214 76.41 73.96 23.08
N LEU A 215 76.61 74.34 21.82
CA LEU A 215 77.48 73.65 20.88
C LEU A 215 78.90 74.23 20.89
N LEU A 216 79.05 75.55 20.74
CA LEU A 216 80.35 76.23 20.62
C LEU A 216 81.12 76.33 21.95
N GLU A 217 80.40 76.56 23.05
CA GLU A 217 80.94 76.75 24.41
C GLU A 217 80.17 75.86 25.39
N PRO A 218 80.30 74.52 25.27
CA PRO A 218 79.50 73.61 26.07
C PRO A 218 79.83 73.75 27.56
N ASP A 219 78.79 73.80 28.41
CA ASP A 219 78.92 73.80 29.87
C ASP A 219 78.61 72.41 30.43
N TYR A 220 79.41 71.90 31.38
CA TYR A 220 79.23 70.56 31.94
C TYR A 220 77.80 70.30 32.43
N LYS A 221 77.20 71.24 33.18
CA LYS A 221 75.86 71.05 33.77
C LYS A 221 74.78 71.07 32.69
N ARG A 222 74.89 71.96 31.71
CA ARG A 222 73.94 72.05 30.58
C ARG A 222 74.05 70.84 29.66
N THR A 223 75.25 70.49 29.23
CA THR A 223 75.53 69.30 28.40
C THR A 223 75.03 68.01 29.04
N LYS A 224 75.25 67.85 30.34
CA LYS A 224 74.72 66.70 31.10
C LYS A 224 73.19 66.63 31.06
N ARG A 225 72.48 67.76 31.17
CA ARG A 225 71.01 67.82 31.07
C ARG A 225 70.53 67.54 29.65
N ILE A 226 71.19 68.10 28.64
CA ILE A 226 70.87 67.87 27.22
C ILE A 226 70.99 66.38 26.89
N PHE A 227 72.10 65.72 27.24
CA PHE A 227 72.22 64.28 27.02
C PHE A 227 71.25 63.45 27.86
N SER A 228 70.95 63.85 29.10
CA SER A 228 69.93 63.15 29.89
C SER A 228 68.56 63.18 29.20
N ALA A 229 68.19 64.31 28.59
CA ALA A 229 66.97 64.46 27.81
C ALA A 229 67.02 63.61 26.51
N LEU A 230 68.11 63.71 25.74
CA LEU A 230 68.29 62.95 24.50
C LEU A 230 68.26 61.44 24.71
N LEU A 231 68.90 60.93 25.78
CA LEU A 231 68.89 59.51 26.12
C LEU A 231 67.51 59.02 26.54
N THR A 232 66.78 59.84 27.31
CA THR A 232 65.38 59.52 27.68
C THR A 232 64.48 59.49 26.45
N PHE A 233 64.69 60.40 25.50
CA PHE A 233 64.01 60.39 24.22
C PHE A 233 64.37 59.17 23.38
N ASN A 234 65.65 58.76 23.35
CA ASN A 234 66.07 57.54 22.68
C ASN A 234 65.38 56.29 23.26
N ASP A 235 65.36 56.15 24.59
CA ASP A 235 64.69 55.03 25.27
C ASP A 235 63.19 55.01 24.93
N PHE A 236 62.52 56.17 24.93
CA PHE A 236 61.13 56.30 24.52
C PHE A 236 60.91 55.91 23.06
N ARG A 237 61.77 56.38 22.15
CA ARG A 237 61.72 56.04 20.73
C ARG A 237 61.89 54.54 20.52
N GLN A 238 62.88 53.92 21.16
CA GLN A 238 63.11 52.48 21.06
C GLN A 238 61.93 51.65 21.58
N ALA A 239 61.31 52.07 22.69
CA ALA A 239 60.11 51.43 23.21
C ALA A 239 58.93 51.51 22.22
N ARG A 240 58.76 52.65 21.53
CA ARG A 240 57.70 52.84 20.53
C ARG A 240 58.00 52.21 19.19
N LEU A 241 59.27 52.15 18.79
CA LEU A 241 59.70 51.55 17.52
C LEU A 241 59.28 50.09 17.45
N ARG A 242 59.42 49.32 18.53
CA ARG A 242 58.94 47.92 18.58
C ARG A 242 57.44 47.78 18.28
N SER A 243 56.61 48.64 18.87
CA SER A 243 55.17 48.65 18.58
C SER A 243 54.88 49.04 17.14
N TYR A 244 55.66 49.97 16.57
CA TYR A 244 55.51 50.41 15.19
C TYR A 244 55.95 49.33 14.20
N GLU A 245 57.06 48.64 14.45
CA GLU A 245 57.54 47.50 13.67
C GLU A 245 56.53 46.35 13.67
N GLN A 246 55.93 46.06 14.83
CA GLN A 246 54.85 45.07 14.92
C GLN A 246 53.64 45.49 14.09
N ALA A 247 53.16 46.73 14.25
CA ALA A 247 52.03 47.26 13.47
C ALA A 247 52.34 47.29 11.96
N LEU A 248 53.58 47.59 11.58
CA LEU A 248 54.02 47.55 10.19
C LEU A 248 54.05 46.12 9.65
N SER A 249 54.54 45.16 10.43
CA SER A 249 54.50 43.73 10.09
C SER A 249 53.06 43.24 9.89
N ASP A 250 52.14 43.59 10.80
CA ASP A 250 50.73 43.25 10.69
C ASP A 250 50.09 43.89 9.45
N CYS A 251 50.41 45.17 9.17
CA CYS A 251 49.97 45.86 7.95
C CYS A 251 50.43 45.13 6.68
N ILE A 252 51.68 44.68 6.63
CA ILE A 252 52.23 43.92 5.49
C ILE A 252 51.50 42.58 5.36
N GLN A 253 51.34 41.82 6.46
CA GLN A 253 50.62 40.54 6.43
C GLN A 253 49.17 40.70 5.96
N HIS A 254 48.46 41.74 6.42
CA HIS A 254 47.10 42.01 5.99
C HIS A 254 47.02 42.42 4.52
N ARG A 255 48.00 43.20 4.03
CA ARG A 255 48.12 43.54 2.61
C ARG A 255 48.31 42.29 1.76
N ASP A 256 49.23 41.40 2.15
CA ASP A 256 49.52 40.17 1.40
C ASP A 256 48.30 39.24 1.38
N LYS A 257 47.63 39.05 2.53
CA LYS A 257 46.37 38.30 2.64
C LYS A 257 45.29 38.88 1.73
N LYS A 258 45.14 40.21 1.69
CA LYS A 258 44.19 40.88 0.80
C LYS A 258 44.50 40.58 -0.66
N THR A 259 45.76 40.67 -1.07
CA THR A 259 46.18 40.37 -2.44
C THR A 259 45.86 38.93 -2.83
N VAL A 260 46.16 37.95 -1.97
CA VAL A 260 45.82 36.53 -2.22
C VAL A 260 44.31 36.34 -2.38
N LEU A 261 43.51 36.88 -1.45
CA LEU A 261 42.05 36.76 -1.51
C LEU A 261 41.46 37.45 -2.75
N THR A 262 42.01 38.58 -3.19
CA THR A 262 41.58 39.21 -4.45
C THR A 262 41.85 38.31 -5.65
N MET A 263 43.02 37.67 -5.72
CA MET A 263 43.34 36.72 -6.79
C MET A 263 42.40 35.50 -6.79
N GLU A 264 42.04 34.97 -5.61
CA GLU A 264 41.08 33.87 -5.50
C GLU A 264 39.67 34.26 -5.96
N VAL A 265 39.21 35.46 -5.58
CA VAL A 265 37.92 36.00 -6.03
C VAL A 265 37.89 36.13 -7.55
N ASP A 266 38.94 36.70 -8.15
CA ASP A 266 39.03 36.86 -9.60
C ASP A 266 39.04 35.50 -10.32
N ALA A 267 39.76 34.51 -9.78
CA ALA A 267 39.79 33.15 -10.31
C ALA A 267 38.40 32.46 -10.24
N LEU A 268 37.69 32.57 -9.12
CA LEU A 268 36.35 32.01 -8.96
C LEU A 268 35.33 32.70 -9.87
N GLN A 269 35.42 34.02 -10.05
CA GLN A 269 34.57 34.75 -10.99
C GLN A 269 34.79 34.29 -12.43
N ALA A 270 36.04 34.04 -12.82
CA ALA A 270 36.36 33.49 -14.13
C ALA A 270 35.80 32.07 -14.32
N GLU A 271 35.84 31.22 -13.28
CA GLU A 271 35.26 29.86 -13.33
C GLU A 271 33.73 29.91 -13.45
N ILE A 272 33.06 30.77 -12.68
CA ILE A 272 31.60 30.98 -12.77
C ILE A 272 31.22 31.40 -14.19
N ALA A 273 31.92 32.40 -14.75
CA ALA A 273 31.65 32.88 -16.11
C ALA A 273 31.86 31.78 -17.17
N ALA A 274 32.89 30.93 -17.00
CA ALA A 274 33.12 29.79 -17.89
C ALA A 274 31.98 28.75 -17.81
N ARG A 275 31.52 28.41 -16.61
CA ARG A 275 30.40 27.46 -16.40
C ARG A 275 29.09 28.00 -16.95
N GLU A 276 28.78 29.28 -16.73
CA GLU A 276 27.60 29.93 -17.29
C GLU A 276 27.60 29.91 -18.82
N LYS A 277 28.78 30.12 -19.43
CA LYS A 277 28.95 30.01 -20.87
C LYS A 277 28.65 28.58 -21.36
N THR A 278 29.20 27.56 -20.70
CA THR A 278 28.91 26.14 -21.03
C THR A 278 27.43 25.78 -20.86
N ILE A 279 26.76 26.28 -19.81
CA ILE A 279 25.32 26.07 -19.62
C ILE A 279 24.55 26.70 -20.78
N ARG A 280 24.91 27.92 -21.19
CA ARG A 280 24.26 28.63 -22.29
C ARG A 280 24.47 27.91 -23.64
N GLU A 281 25.66 27.36 -23.87
CA GLU A 281 25.99 26.58 -25.06
C GLU A 281 25.24 25.24 -25.10
N ASN A 282 25.04 24.59 -23.95
CA ASN A 282 24.34 23.29 -23.85
C ASN A 282 22.81 23.43 -23.73
N GLN A 283 22.30 24.62 -23.42
CA GLN A 283 20.87 24.91 -23.31
C GLN A 283 20.03 24.46 -24.53
N PRO A 284 20.42 24.71 -25.80
CA PRO A 284 19.66 24.23 -26.95
C PRO A 284 19.61 22.71 -27.05
N GLU A 285 20.69 21.99 -26.72
CA GLU A 285 20.72 20.52 -26.73
C GLU A 285 19.79 19.94 -25.66
N VAL A 286 19.80 20.51 -24.45
CA VAL A 286 18.89 20.12 -23.37
C VAL A 286 17.43 20.40 -23.76
N GLN A 287 17.14 21.53 -24.40
CA GLN A 287 15.80 21.83 -24.91
C GLN A 287 15.37 20.86 -26.01
N ALA A 288 16.26 20.52 -26.96
CA ALA A 288 15.99 19.55 -28.00
C ALA A 288 15.70 18.15 -27.42
N ALA A 289 16.50 17.71 -26.44
CA ALA A 289 16.28 16.44 -25.73
C ALA A 289 14.96 16.44 -24.94
N ALA A 290 14.58 17.57 -24.34
CA ALA A 290 13.30 17.69 -23.63
C ALA A 290 12.10 17.58 -24.59
N ILE A 291 12.16 18.25 -25.74
CA ILE A 291 11.13 18.16 -26.79
C ILE A 291 11.01 16.72 -27.31
N GLU A 292 12.14 16.06 -27.57
CA GLU A 292 12.16 14.66 -28.03
C GLU A 292 11.61 13.70 -26.97
N SER A 293 11.95 13.91 -25.71
CA SER A 293 11.38 13.14 -24.59
C SER A 293 9.86 13.28 -24.51
N GLU A 294 9.35 14.51 -24.63
CA GLU A 294 7.91 14.76 -24.66
C GLU A 294 7.23 14.07 -25.85
N ARG A 295 7.85 14.13 -27.04
CA ARG A 295 7.38 13.44 -28.24
C ARG A 295 7.26 11.93 -28.02
N ILE A 296 8.30 11.30 -27.45
CA ILE A 296 8.30 9.86 -27.15
C ILE A 296 7.21 9.52 -26.12
N VAL A 297 7.03 10.33 -25.08
CA VAL A 297 5.97 10.14 -24.08
C VAL A 297 4.58 10.19 -24.72
N GLN A 298 4.35 11.13 -25.64
CA GLN A 298 3.09 11.21 -26.39
C GLN A 298 2.86 9.97 -27.26
N GLN A 299 3.89 9.50 -27.99
CA GLN A 299 3.80 8.27 -28.78
C GLN A 299 3.50 7.04 -27.90
N LEU A 300 4.13 6.95 -26.73
CA LEU A 300 3.89 5.86 -25.79
C LEU A 300 2.45 5.86 -25.25
N ARG A 301 1.86 7.05 -25.02
CA ARG A 301 0.44 7.18 -24.66
C ARG A 301 -0.47 6.70 -25.80
N GLN A 302 -0.22 7.13 -27.03
CA GLN A 302 -0.98 6.69 -28.21
C GLN A 302 -0.93 5.17 -28.39
N ARG A 303 0.27 4.57 -28.30
CA ARG A 303 0.44 3.11 -28.41
C ARG A 303 -0.27 2.34 -27.29
N LYS A 304 -0.33 2.89 -26.07
CA LYS A 304 -1.10 2.28 -24.97
C LYS A 304 -2.59 2.32 -25.22
N GLU A 305 -3.09 3.40 -25.80
CA GLU A 305 -4.50 3.53 -26.18
C GLU A 305 -4.85 2.56 -27.32
N GLU A 306 -4.03 2.50 -28.38
CA GLU A 306 -4.18 1.52 -29.47
C GLU A 306 -4.20 0.08 -28.93
N ARG A 307 -3.28 -0.26 -28.02
CA ARG A 307 -3.23 -1.58 -27.38
C ARG A 307 -4.52 -1.88 -26.60
N ALA A 308 -4.99 -0.92 -25.80
CA ALA A 308 -6.23 -1.10 -25.04
C ALA A 308 -7.44 -1.32 -25.96
N GLN A 309 -7.50 -0.62 -27.09
CA GLN A 309 -8.53 -0.82 -28.12
C GLN A 309 -8.45 -2.22 -28.75
N LEU A 310 -7.25 -2.67 -29.13
CA LEU A 310 -7.03 -4.01 -29.69
C LEU A 310 -7.35 -5.12 -28.69
N ASP A 311 -7.01 -4.95 -27.41
CA ASP A 311 -7.34 -5.91 -26.35
C ASP A 311 -8.86 -6.00 -26.14
N ALA A 312 -9.58 -4.87 -26.22
CA ALA A 312 -11.05 -4.85 -26.18
C ALA A 312 -11.66 -5.57 -27.39
N GLN A 313 -11.16 -5.33 -28.61
CA GLN A 313 -11.61 -6.03 -29.83
C GLN A 313 -11.34 -7.53 -29.75
N LYS A 314 -10.16 -7.94 -29.26
CA LYS A 314 -9.82 -9.34 -29.02
C LYS A 314 -10.80 -10.01 -28.06
N HIS A 315 -11.17 -9.33 -26.97
CA HIS A 315 -12.12 -9.85 -25.99
C HIS A 315 -13.53 -10.01 -26.58
N ASP A 316 -13.98 -9.05 -27.40
CA ASP A 316 -15.26 -9.14 -28.11
C ASP A 316 -15.27 -10.31 -29.10
N LEU A 317 -14.24 -10.43 -29.93
CA LEU A 317 -14.09 -11.55 -30.87
C LEU A 317 -14.03 -12.91 -30.15
N GLN A 318 -13.36 -13.01 -29.00
CA GLN A 318 -13.34 -14.22 -28.19
C GLN A 318 -14.73 -14.58 -27.67
N THR A 319 -15.51 -13.58 -27.25
CA THR A 319 -16.89 -13.75 -26.79
C THR A 319 -17.79 -14.23 -27.93
N GLN A 320 -17.65 -13.65 -29.13
CA GLN A 320 -18.36 -14.09 -30.33
C GLN A 320 -17.98 -15.51 -30.74
N LEU A 321 -16.69 -15.86 -30.69
CA LEU A 321 -16.18 -17.20 -30.97
C LEU A 321 -16.82 -18.23 -30.02
N ASN A 322 -16.82 -17.95 -28.72
CA ASN A 322 -17.43 -18.84 -27.72
C ASN A 322 -18.94 -19.01 -27.97
N ALA A 323 -19.65 -17.92 -28.28
CA ALA A 323 -21.08 -17.99 -28.60
C ALA A 323 -21.37 -18.82 -29.87
N LEU A 324 -20.53 -18.72 -30.90
CA LEU A 324 -20.63 -19.55 -32.10
C LEU A 324 -20.30 -21.01 -31.81
N GLN A 325 -19.32 -21.29 -30.94
CA GLN A 325 -18.99 -22.65 -30.50
C GLN A 325 -20.17 -23.28 -29.73
N ASP A 326 -20.79 -22.55 -28.81
CA ASP A 326 -21.98 -23.00 -28.07
C ASP A 326 -23.14 -23.30 -29.02
N ARG A 327 -23.40 -22.41 -29.98
CA ARG A 327 -24.44 -22.61 -31.00
C ARG A 327 -24.14 -23.84 -31.86
N ASN A 328 -22.88 -24.06 -32.24
CA ASN A 328 -22.47 -25.25 -32.99
C ASN A 328 -22.70 -26.52 -32.18
N ALA A 329 -22.31 -26.52 -30.90
CA ALA A 329 -22.57 -27.64 -29.98
C ALA A 329 -24.08 -27.94 -29.83
N GLN A 330 -24.91 -26.90 -29.70
CA GLN A 330 -26.37 -27.04 -29.68
C GLN A 330 -26.91 -27.65 -30.98
N LEU A 331 -26.47 -27.15 -32.13
CA LEU A 331 -26.89 -27.69 -33.44
C LEU A 331 -26.46 -29.14 -33.62
N LYS A 332 -25.24 -29.51 -33.21
CA LYS A 332 -24.76 -30.90 -33.20
C LYS A 332 -25.66 -31.79 -32.33
N TYR A 333 -26.02 -31.33 -31.14
CA TYR A 333 -26.97 -32.02 -30.27
C TYR A 333 -28.33 -32.22 -30.94
N TYR A 334 -28.89 -31.19 -31.59
CA TYR A 334 -30.15 -31.31 -32.34
C TYR A 334 -30.07 -32.28 -33.50
N VAL A 335 -29.00 -32.22 -34.30
CA VAL A 335 -28.76 -33.16 -35.41
C VAL A 335 -28.69 -34.58 -34.88
N GLN A 336 -27.95 -34.81 -33.78
CA GLN A 336 -27.86 -36.12 -33.14
C GLN A 336 -29.23 -36.60 -32.63
N LYS A 337 -30.00 -35.72 -31.96
CA LYS A 337 -31.35 -36.03 -31.46
C LYS A 337 -32.32 -36.38 -32.61
N LEU A 338 -32.35 -35.59 -33.67
CA LEU A 338 -33.15 -35.86 -34.86
C LEU A 338 -32.70 -37.15 -35.55
N SER A 339 -31.39 -37.37 -35.68
CA SER A 339 -30.82 -38.60 -36.22
C SER A 339 -31.19 -39.84 -35.42
N GLN A 340 -31.41 -39.74 -34.10
CA GLN A 340 -31.93 -40.83 -33.27
C GLN A 340 -33.45 -41.00 -33.41
N GLN A 341 -34.19 -39.92 -33.68
CA GLN A 341 -35.63 -39.97 -33.93
C GLN A 341 -35.97 -40.57 -35.31
N VAL A 342 -35.15 -40.34 -36.33
CA VAL A 342 -35.34 -40.91 -37.69
C VAL A 342 -35.52 -42.44 -37.66
N PRO A 343 -34.64 -43.25 -37.05
CA PRO A 343 -34.85 -44.70 -36.98
C PRO A 343 -36.06 -45.07 -36.13
N HIS A 344 -36.36 -44.33 -35.05
CA HIS A 344 -37.56 -44.58 -34.25
C HIS A 344 -38.86 -44.32 -35.04
N LEU A 345 -38.92 -43.23 -35.82
CA LEU A 345 -40.02 -42.93 -36.72
C LEU A 345 -40.05 -43.93 -37.88
N ASN A 346 -38.91 -44.33 -38.44
CA ASN A 346 -38.84 -45.35 -39.49
C ASN A 346 -39.27 -46.74 -39.01
N GLN A 347 -39.14 -47.05 -37.71
CA GLN A 347 -39.74 -48.26 -37.12
C GLN A 347 -41.28 -48.17 -37.08
N ASN A 348 -41.83 -46.96 -36.89
CA ASN A 348 -43.27 -46.71 -36.90
C ASN A 348 -43.84 -46.53 -38.32
N VAL A 349 -42.99 -46.22 -39.31
CA VAL A 349 -43.36 -46.23 -40.73
C VAL A 349 -43.39 -47.69 -41.20
N VAL A 350 -44.60 -48.12 -41.54
CA VAL A 350 -44.98 -49.50 -41.89
C VAL A 350 -44.08 -50.07 -42.99
N SER A 351 -43.04 -50.83 -42.63
CA SER A 351 -42.16 -51.54 -43.58
C SER A 351 -42.80 -52.83 -44.11
N SER A 352 -43.90 -53.27 -43.49
CA SER A 352 -44.78 -54.33 -43.98
C SER A 352 -46.18 -54.18 -43.36
N PRO A 353 -47.22 -53.91 -44.15
CA PRO A 353 -48.61 -53.84 -43.68
C PRO A 353 -49.12 -55.12 -43.00
N ALA A 354 -48.40 -56.25 -43.16
CA ALA A 354 -48.69 -57.50 -42.48
C ALA A 354 -48.14 -57.53 -41.05
N ARG A 355 -46.95 -56.97 -40.82
CA ARG A 355 -46.29 -56.97 -39.50
C ARG A 355 -46.96 -56.00 -38.54
N VAL A 356 -47.41 -54.84 -39.03
CA VAL A 356 -48.19 -53.86 -38.24
C VAL A 356 -49.59 -54.37 -37.88
N ARG A 357 -50.21 -55.22 -38.72
CA ARG A 357 -51.44 -55.93 -38.31
C ARG A 357 -51.19 -56.88 -37.15
N GLN A 358 -50.06 -57.58 -37.15
CA GLN A 358 -49.72 -58.56 -36.13
C GLN A 358 -49.26 -57.90 -34.82
N GLU A 359 -48.50 -56.82 -34.89
CA GLU A 359 -48.15 -55.99 -33.73
C GLU A 359 -49.34 -55.18 -33.21
N SER A 360 -50.26 -54.74 -34.06
CA SER A 360 -51.53 -54.14 -33.62
C SER A 360 -52.37 -55.14 -32.82
N ILE A 361 -52.45 -56.39 -33.26
CA ILE A 361 -53.11 -57.47 -32.50
C ILE A 361 -52.38 -57.72 -31.16
N ALA A 362 -51.05 -57.73 -31.14
CA ALA A 362 -50.26 -57.92 -29.92
C ALA A 362 -50.35 -56.72 -28.95
N ALA A 363 -50.35 -55.50 -29.47
CA ALA A 363 -50.51 -54.25 -28.72
C ALA A 363 -51.94 -54.11 -28.21
N HIS A 364 -52.95 -54.52 -28.98
CA HIS A 364 -54.32 -54.65 -28.50
C HIS A 364 -54.38 -55.64 -27.33
N GLY A 365 -53.71 -56.79 -27.43
CA GLY A 365 -53.56 -57.73 -26.32
C GLY A 365 -52.74 -57.21 -25.13
N HIS A 366 -51.86 -56.22 -25.31
CA HIS A 366 -51.15 -55.57 -24.21
C HIS A 366 -52.00 -54.47 -23.56
N VAL A 367 -52.74 -53.69 -24.36
CA VAL A 367 -53.71 -52.72 -23.87
C VAL A 367 -54.83 -53.39 -23.08
N GLU A 368 -55.33 -54.54 -23.53
CA GLU A 368 -56.31 -55.32 -22.75
C GLU A 368 -55.71 -55.88 -21.45
N ARG A 369 -54.41 -56.25 -21.42
CA ARG A 369 -53.71 -56.60 -20.17
C ARG A 369 -53.52 -55.42 -19.23
N VAL A 370 -53.11 -54.27 -19.75
CA VAL A 370 -52.94 -53.04 -18.95
C VAL A 370 -54.30 -52.53 -18.48
N LYS A 371 -55.38 -52.66 -19.25
CA LYS A 371 -56.75 -52.38 -18.79
C LYS A 371 -57.21 -53.36 -17.72
N ALA A 372 -56.87 -54.64 -17.83
CA ALA A 372 -57.13 -55.62 -16.78
C ALA A 372 -56.35 -55.26 -15.49
N GLU A 373 -55.09 -54.84 -15.61
CA GLU A 373 -54.29 -54.37 -14.48
C GLU A 373 -54.84 -53.04 -13.91
N LEU A 374 -55.24 -52.09 -14.76
CA LEU A 374 -55.84 -50.82 -14.34
C LEU A 374 -57.16 -51.05 -13.61
N THR A 375 -58.03 -51.93 -14.12
CA THR A 375 -59.28 -52.30 -13.43
C THR A 375 -59.00 -53.01 -12.11
N THR A 376 -57.94 -53.83 -12.00
CA THR A 376 -57.55 -54.39 -10.70
C THR A 376 -57.02 -53.33 -9.71
N LEU A 377 -56.27 -52.33 -10.20
CA LEU A 377 -55.79 -51.22 -9.38
C LEU A 377 -56.90 -50.25 -8.99
N GLU A 378 -57.85 -49.97 -9.88
CA GLU A 378 -59.06 -49.18 -9.62
C GLU A 378 -59.96 -49.88 -8.60
N ASN A 379 -60.10 -51.21 -8.70
CA ASN A 379 -60.82 -51.99 -7.68
C ASN A 379 -60.11 -51.93 -6.32
N LYS A 380 -58.76 -52.02 -6.29
CA LYS A 380 -57.98 -51.84 -5.06
C LYS A 380 -58.11 -50.42 -4.49
N LEU A 381 -58.06 -49.39 -5.34
CA LEU A 381 -58.24 -48.00 -4.97
C LEU A 381 -59.65 -47.76 -4.39
N ASN A 382 -60.68 -48.35 -5.00
CA ASN A 382 -62.05 -48.29 -4.48
C ASN A 382 -62.18 -49.00 -3.12
N CYS A 383 -61.55 -50.16 -2.93
CA CYS A 383 -61.49 -50.82 -1.62
C CYS A 383 -60.82 -49.93 -0.55
N ILE A 384 -59.71 -49.27 -0.89
CA ILE A 384 -59.01 -48.35 0.01
C ILE A 384 -59.87 -47.12 0.32
N ASN A 385 -60.55 -46.53 -0.68
CA ASN A 385 -61.45 -45.40 -0.46
C ASN A 385 -62.63 -45.77 0.45
N ILE A 386 -63.19 -46.97 0.30
CA ILE A 386 -64.23 -47.49 1.21
C ILE A 386 -63.69 -47.66 2.63
N LEU A 387 -62.44 -48.10 2.79
CA LEU A 387 -61.77 -48.21 4.10
C LEU A 387 -61.52 -46.83 4.72
N ILE A 388 -61.06 -45.85 3.94
CA ILE A 388 -60.88 -44.46 4.39
C ILE A 388 -62.21 -43.87 4.86
N GLU A 389 -63.30 -44.06 4.10
CA GLU A 389 -64.62 -43.57 4.51
C GLU A 389 -65.12 -44.23 5.81
N LYS A 390 -64.83 -45.52 6.01
CA LYS A 390 -65.15 -46.22 7.28
C LYS A 390 -64.34 -45.65 8.44
N ASN A 391 -63.04 -45.43 8.27
CA ASN A 391 -62.19 -44.82 9.29
C ASN A 391 -62.61 -43.39 9.61
N MET A 392 -62.92 -42.56 8.61
CA MET A 392 -63.42 -41.20 8.85
C MET A 392 -64.75 -41.19 9.62
N LYS A 393 -65.62 -42.19 9.41
CA LYS A 393 -66.86 -42.35 10.20
C LYS A 393 -66.57 -42.79 11.63
N ALA A 394 -65.60 -43.69 11.83
CA ALA A 394 -65.15 -44.11 13.15
C ALA A 394 -64.49 -42.95 13.92
N ASP A 395 -63.62 -42.17 13.27
CA ASP A 395 -62.95 -40.99 13.85
C ASP A 395 -63.96 -39.92 14.29
N LYS A 396 -64.95 -39.61 13.44
CA LYS A 396 -66.04 -38.68 13.81
C LYS A 396 -66.87 -39.20 14.98
N ALA A 397 -67.09 -40.51 15.06
CA ALA A 397 -67.80 -41.13 16.18
C ALA A 397 -66.97 -41.09 17.47
N LEU A 398 -65.66 -41.33 17.40
CA LEU A 398 -64.72 -41.18 18.52
C LEU A 398 -64.65 -39.73 19.01
N GLU A 399 -64.57 -38.76 18.10
CA GLU A 399 -64.56 -37.33 18.42
C GLU A 399 -65.84 -36.90 19.16
N GLY A 400 -67.01 -37.35 18.68
CA GLY A 400 -68.28 -37.12 19.36
C GLY A 400 -68.35 -37.77 20.75
N LEU A 401 -67.73 -38.94 20.94
CA LEU A 401 -67.66 -39.63 22.23
C LEU A 401 -66.72 -38.90 23.20
N LEU A 402 -65.61 -38.38 22.70
CA LEU A 402 -64.63 -37.61 23.44
C LEU A 402 -65.21 -36.28 23.94
N ASP A 403 -66.05 -35.62 23.13
CA ASP A 403 -66.77 -34.42 23.55
C ASP A 403 -67.85 -34.71 24.59
N GLN A 404 -68.54 -35.85 24.49
CA GLN A 404 -69.46 -36.30 25.54
C GLN A 404 -68.71 -36.62 26.85
N MET A 405 -67.52 -37.23 26.77
CA MET A 405 -66.66 -37.45 27.94
C MET A 405 -66.20 -36.13 28.58
N LYS A 406 -65.81 -35.11 27.79
CA LYS A 406 -65.49 -33.77 28.31
C LYS A 406 -66.70 -33.12 29.00
N ALA A 407 -67.90 -33.26 28.43
CA ALA A 407 -69.13 -32.75 29.03
C ALA A 407 -69.47 -33.45 30.36
N VAL A 408 -69.22 -34.76 30.43
CA VAL A 408 -69.28 -35.53 31.67
C VAL A 408 -68.24 -34.98 32.66
N ASP A 409 -66.96 -34.87 32.31
CA ASP A 409 -65.94 -34.34 33.22
C ASP A 409 -66.22 -32.92 33.74
N ALA A 410 -66.81 -32.05 32.91
CA ALA A 410 -67.28 -30.73 33.34
C ALA A 410 -68.37 -30.83 34.41
N ARG A 411 -69.33 -31.74 34.25
CA ARG A 411 -70.36 -32.02 35.27
C ARG A 411 -69.78 -32.65 36.53
N LYS A 412 -68.67 -33.42 36.40
CA LYS A 412 -67.94 -34.00 37.55
C LYS A 412 -67.35 -32.90 38.42
N LYS A 413 -66.79 -31.87 37.77
CA LYS A 413 -66.24 -30.69 38.45
C LYS A 413 -67.34 -29.92 39.18
N GLN A 414 -68.50 -29.72 38.55
CA GLN A 414 -69.68 -29.11 39.20
C GLN A 414 -70.21 -29.93 40.39
N TYR A 415 -70.19 -31.26 40.27
CA TYR A 415 -70.53 -32.16 41.38
C TYR A 415 -69.54 -32.04 42.54
N LYS A 416 -68.23 -31.96 42.25
CA LYS A 416 -67.21 -31.79 43.29
C LYS A 416 -67.30 -30.42 43.96
N SER A 417 -67.58 -29.35 43.23
CA SER A 417 -67.75 -28.00 43.81
C SER A 417 -68.99 -27.93 44.70
N THR A 418 -70.15 -28.43 44.24
CA THR A 418 -71.35 -28.51 45.09
C THR A 418 -71.16 -29.41 46.30
N LYS A 419 -70.41 -30.52 46.19
CA LYS A 419 -70.03 -31.35 47.35
C LYS A 419 -69.16 -30.57 48.34
N ALA A 420 -68.21 -29.77 47.87
CA ALA A 420 -67.36 -28.94 48.72
C ALA A 420 -68.15 -27.80 49.39
N GLU A 421 -69.12 -27.20 48.69
CA GLU A 421 -70.06 -26.19 49.21
C GLU A 421 -70.90 -26.77 50.37
N ILE A 422 -71.46 -27.97 50.17
CA ILE A 422 -72.20 -28.70 51.21
C ILE A 422 -71.30 -28.98 52.43
N GLN A 423 -70.04 -29.35 52.20
CA GLN A 423 -69.10 -29.56 53.31
C GLN A 423 -68.75 -28.25 54.03
N ARG A 424 -68.56 -27.13 53.33
CA ARG A 424 -68.33 -25.81 53.94
C ARG A 424 -69.53 -25.36 54.76
N LEU A 425 -70.74 -25.43 54.21
CA LEU A 425 -71.97 -25.07 54.91
C LEU A 425 -72.24 -26.02 56.09
N GLY A 426 -71.91 -27.31 55.97
CA GLY A 426 -71.99 -28.26 57.08
C GLY A 426 -70.98 -28.02 58.21
N ILE A 427 -69.83 -27.40 57.92
CA ILE A 427 -68.88 -26.94 58.95
C ILE A 427 -69.41 -25.66 59.61
N ALA A 428 -69.90 -24.70 58.82
CA ALA A 428 -70.53 -23.48 59.35
C ALA A 428 -71.76 -23.76 60.24
N GLN A 429 -72.50 -24.85 59.97
CA GLN A 429 -73.61 -25.32 60.79
C GLN A 429 -73.16 -25.95 62.13
N ARG A 430 -71.95 -26.50 62.20
CA ARG A 430 -71.35 -27.02 63.46
C ARG A 430 -70.81 -25.91 64.36
N ASP A 431 -70.46 -24.76 63.79
CA ASP A 431 -69.91 -23.61 64.51
C ASP A 431 -70.98 -22.71 65.16
N GLY A 432 -72.20 -23.22 65.36
CA GLY A 432 -73.22 -22.61 66.23
C GLY A 432 -74.18 -21.61 65.59
N CYS A 433 -74.13 -21.42 64.26
CA CYS A 433 -75.11 -20.61 63.53
C CYS A 433 -76.30 -21.47 63.10
N THR A 434 -77.25 -21.72 64.02
CA THR A 434 -78.51 -22.45 63.73
C THR A 434 -79.54 -21.52 63.12
N ASP A 435 -79.26 -21.04 61.92
CA ASP A 435 -80.22 -20.31 61.10
C ASP A 435 -80.94 -21.32 60.19
N GLN A 436 -82.28 -21.40 60.26
CA GLN A 436 -83.09 -22.37 59.49
C GLN A 436 -82.84 -22.25 57.97
N SER A 437 -82.46 -21.04 57.52
CA SER A 437 -82.04 -20.76 56.15
C SER A 437 -80.86 -21.62 55.68
N VAL A 438 -79.86 -21.88 56.55
CA VAL A 438 -78.68 -22.70 56.19
C VAL A 438 -79.07 -24.17 56.05
N GLN A 439 -80.04 -24.63 56.85
CA GLN A 439 -80.50 -26.01 56.85
C GLN A 439 -81.35 -26.33 55.61
N GLU A 440 -82.18 -25.39 55.16
CA GLU A 440 -82.89 -25.47 53.88
C GLU A 440 -81.95 -25.43 52.68
N GLU A 441 -80.92 -24.57 52.72
CA GLU A 441 -79.94 -24.49 51.62
C GLU A 441 -79.08 -25.76 51.52
N ILE A 442 -78.70 -26.36 52.66
CA ILE A 442 -78.03 -27.68 52.67
C ILE A 442 -78.95 -28.77 52.11
N ALA A 443 -80.24 -28.78 52.47
CA ALA A 443 -81.20 -29.75 51.95
C ALA A 443 -81.41 -29.59 50.43
N ARG A 444 -81.49 -28.34 49.95
CA ARG A 444 -81.57 -28.02 48.53
C ARG A 444 -80.33 -28.47 47.77
N LEU A 445 -79.13 -28.18 48.28
CA LEU A 445 -77.87 -28.62 47.68
C LEU A 445 -77.70 -30.14 47.71
N LEU A 446 -78.20 -30.84 48.75
CA LEU A 446 -78.23 -32.31 48.78
C LEU A 446 -79.20 -32.90 47.76
N ALA A 447 -80.37 -32.29 47.55
CA ALA A 447 -81.29 -32.67 46.49
C ALA A 447 -80.67 -32.46 45.11
N GLN A 448 -80.03 -31.29 44.89
CA GLN A 448 -79.29 -30.99 43.68
C GLN A 448 -78.14 -31.98 43.45
N ARG A 449 -77.42 -32.37 44.51
CA ARG A 449 -76.36 -33.38 44.46
C ARG A 449 -76.90 -34.75 44.08
N LYS A 450 -78.02 -35.20 44.65
CA LYS A 450 -78.66 -36.47 44.32
C LYS A 450 -79.11 -36.48 42.85
N GLU A 451 -79.70 -35.39 42.38
CA GLU A 451 -80.10 -35.25 40.98
C GLU A 451 -78.89 -35.27 40.03
N MET A 452 -77.80 -34.56 40.37
CA MET A 452 -76.56 -34.57 39.58
C MET A 452 -75.89 -35.94 39.57
N THR A 453 -75.96 -36.70 40.67
CA THR A 453 -75.44 -38.08 40.74
C THR A 453 -76.28 -39.04 39.89
N ALA A 454 -77.60 -38.90 39.91
CA ALA A 454 -78.49 -39.71 39.08
C ALA A 454 -78.29 -39.40 37.58
N LYS A 455 -78.14 -38.11 37.23
CA LYS A 455 -77.80 -37.68 35.86
C LYS A 455 -76.40 -38.16 35.43
N TRP A 456 -75.43 -38.17 36.35
CA TRP A 456 -74.09 -38.69 36.11
C TRP A 456 -74.12 -40.16 35.73
N ASN A 457 -74.75 -41.01 36.55
CA ASN A 457 -74.81 -42.45 36.30
C ASN A 457 -75.56 -42.76 34.99
N ARG A 458 -76.66 -42.05 34.70
CA ARG A 458 -77.41 -42.20 33.44
C ARG A 458 -76.61 -41.86 32.17
N LEU A 459 -75.54 -41.07 32.28
CA LEU A 459 -74.69 -40.72 31.13
C LEU A 459 -73.46 -41.62 31.04
N GLN A 460 -72.94 -42.09 32.18
CA GLN A 460 -71.72 -42.88 32.23
C GLN A 460 -71.90 -44.28 31.62
N ASP A 461 -73.01 -44.95 31.89
CA ASP A 461 -73.26 -46.30 31.40
C ASP A 461 -73.45 -46.37 29.87
N PRO A 462 -74.29 -45.53 29.22
CA PRO A 462 -74.41 -45.55 27.76
C PRO A 462 -73.13 -45.10 27.03
N LEU A 463 -72.29 -44.28 27.66
CA LEU A 463 -70.98 -43.92 27.11
C LEU A 463 -70.01 -45.09 27.12
N ARG A 464 -70.03 -45.88 28.19
CA ARG A 464 -69.19 -47.08 28.32
C ARG A 464 -69.61 -48.14 27.31
N ASP A 465 -70.92 -48.37 27.15
CA ASP A 465 -71.44 -49.33 26.18
C ASP A 465 -71.13 -48.90 24.75
N ARG A 466 -71.26 -47.59 24.44
CA ARG A 466 -70.92 -47.05 23.12
C ARG A 466 -69.41 -47.09 22.84
N HIS A 467 -68.58 -46.94 23.86
CA HIS A 467 -67.13 -47.11 23.73
C HIS A 467 -66.76 -48.57 23.43
N LEU A 468 -67.36 -49.54 24.14
CA LEU A 468 -67.18 -50.96 23.88
C LEU A 468 -67.64 -51.35 22.47
N GLN A 469 -68.78 -50.83 22.03
CA GLN A 469 -69.32 -51.08 20.69
C GLN A 469 -68.42 -50.52 19.58
N LEU A 470 -67.83 -49.34 19.78
CA LEU A 470 -66.84 -48.77 18.84
C LEU A 470 -65.52 -49.56 18.83
N VAL A 471 -65.12 -50.14 19.96
CA VAL A 471 -63.90 -50.96 20.04
C VAL A 471 -64.08 -52.29 19.29
N ASP A 472 -65.28 -52.89 19.34
CA ASP A 472 -65.61 -54.11 18.58
C ASP A 472 -65.82 -53.83 17.07
N ASP A 473 -66.27 -52.62 16.70
CA ASP A 473 -66.45 -52.20 15.30
C ASP A 473 -65.15 -51.75 14.60
N ILE A 474 -64.02 -51.65 15.33
CA ILE A 474 -62.69 -51.47 14.75
C ILE A 474 -62.16 -52.88 14.43
N PRO A 475 -62.23 -53.36 13.17
CA PRO A 475 -61.70 -54.68 12.83
C PRO A 475 -60.20 -54.76 13.15
N PRO A 476 -59.61 -55.97 13.30
CA PRO A 476 -58.17 -56.19 13.46
C PRO A 476 -57.35 -55.86 12.18
N SER A 477 -57.73 -54.79 11.48
CA SER A 477 -57.19 -54.29 10.21
C SER A 477 -55.80 -53.67 10.34
N HIS A 478 -55.26 -53.49 11.54
CA HIS A 478 -53.89 -53.01 11.69
C HIS A 478 -52.87 -54.05 11.20
N GLU A 479 -53.10 -55.34 11.42
CA GLU A 479 -52.20 -56.41 10.92
C GLU A 479 -52.23 -56.52 9.39
N GLU A 480 -53.39 -56.41 8.77
CA GLU A 480 -53.51 -56.43 7.30
C GLU A 480 -52.95 -55.16 6.65
N GLN A 481 -53.09 -54.01 7.30
CA GLN A 481 -52.48 -52.75 6.85
C GLN A 481 -50.96 -52.77 7.00
N ASP A 482 -50.43 -53.34 8.08
CA ASP A 482 -48.98 -53.45 8.29
C ASP A 482 -48.34 -54.42 7.29
N ILE A 483 -49.02 -55.51 6.92
CA ILE A 483 -48.58 -56.42 5.85
C ILE A 483 -48.55 -55.70 4.50
N LEU A 484 -49.60 -54.96 4.15
CA LEU A 484 -49.67 -54.23 2.88
C LEU A 484 -48.63 -53.10 2.80
N VAL A 485 -48.40 -52.38 3.91
CA VAL A 485 -47.36 -51.37 4.01
C VAL A 485 -45.97 -52.01 3.89
N MET A 486 -45.74 -53.18 4.51
CA MET A 486 -44.48 -53.89 4.44
C MET A 486 -44.16 -54.37 3.01
N ASP A 487 -45.16 -54.88 2.27
CA ASP A 487 -44.99 -55.29 0.87
C ASP A 487 -44.66 -54.09 -0.04
N LEU A 488 -45.33 -52.95 0.14
CA LEU A 488 -45.02 -51.72 -0.58
C LEU A 488 -43.63 -51.18 -0.22
N GLN A 489 -43.22 -51.28 1.04
CA GLN A 489 -41.88 -50.88 1.49
C GLN A 489 -40.79 -51.77 0.85
N ASN A 490 -41.05 -53.07 0.73
CA ASN A 490 -40.14 -54.02 0.08
C ASN A 490 -39.99 -53.73 -1.41
N GLU A 491 -41.09 -53.43 -2.10
CA GLU A 491 -41.06 -53.05 -3.53
C GLU A 491 -40.30 -51.72 -3.74
N ILE A 492 -40.50 -50.72 -2.88
CA ILE A 492 -39.75 -49.46 -2.90
C ILE A 492 -38.25 -49.71 -2.68
N ASN A 493 -37.90 -50.55 -1.71
CA ASN A 493 -36.51 -50.89 -1.43
C ASN A 493 -35.84 -51.63 -2.61
N GLU A 494 -36.55 -52.55 -3.25
CA GLU A 494 -36.05 -53.23 -4.45
C GLU A 494 -35.78 -52.22 -5.58
N LYS A 495 -36.72 -51.30 -5.84
CA LYS A 495 -36.52 -50.25 -6.85
C LYS A 495 -35.37 -49.29 -6.50
N MET A 496 -35.20 -48.93 -5.23
CA MET A 496 -34.08 -48.11 -4.77
C MET A 496 -32.72 -48.80 -4.94
N THR A 497 -32.64 -50.12 -4.72
CA THR A 497 -31.41 -50.88 -5.00
C THR A 497 -31.10 -50.96 -6.49
N GLN A 498 -32.12 -51.08 -7.35
CA GLN A 498 -31.96 -51.03 -8.81
C GLN A 498 -31.44 -49.66 -9.27
N ILE A 499 -31.93 -48.56 -8.69
CA ILE A 499 -31.44 -47.20 -8.97
C ILE A 499 -30.00 -47.03 -8.49
N THR A 500 -29.68 -47.48 -7.27
CA THR A 500 -28.33 -47.33 -6.69
C THR A 500 -27.28 -48.12 -7.47
N THR A 501 -27.62 -49.32 -7.95
CA THR A 501 -26.74 -50.14 -8.79
C THR A 501 -26.54 -49.54 -10.18
N ALA A 502 -27.57 -48.96 -10.78
CA ALA A 502 -27.46 -48.21 -12.04
C ALA A 502 -26.57 -46.96 -11.87
N ASP A 503 -26.72 -46.21 -10.78
CA ASP A 503 -25.91 -45.02 -10.48
C ASP A 503 -24.44 -45.35 -10.22
N GLN A 504 -24.16 -46.45 -9.50
CA GLN A 504 -22.78 -46.91 -9.31
C GLN A 504 -22.13 -47.31 -10.62
N LYS A 505 -22.88 -47.97 -11.52
CA LYS A 505 -22.41 -48.32 -12.86
C LYS A 505 -22.09 -47.07 -13.67
N HIS A 506 -23.00 -46.09 -13.70
CA HIS A 506 -22.77 -44.82 -14.40
C HIS A 506 -21.57 -44.04 -13.83
N LYS A 507 -21.40 -43.97 -12.50
CA LYS A 507 -20.23 -43.35 -11.87
C LYS A 507 -18.93 -44.07 -12.26
N GLY A 508 -18.95 -45.39 -12.34
CA GLY A 508 -17.82 -46.20 -12.82
C GLY A 508 -17.45 -45.89 -14.27
N ASP A 509 -18.45 -45.74 -15.15
CA ASP A 509 -18.23 -45.45 -16.56
C ASP A 509 -17.75 -44.00 -16.78
N ILE A 510 -18.26 -43.03 -16.00
CA ILE A 510 -17.74 -41.65 -15.99
C ILE A 510 -16.27 -41.62 -15.55
N LYS A 511 -15.92 -42.37 -14.50
CA LYS A 511 -14.52 -42.43 -14.03
C LYS A 511 -13.59 -42.98 -15.10
N LYS A 512 -13.96 -44.06 -15.80
CA LYS A 512 -13.18 -44.60 -16.93
C LYS A 512 -12.99 -43.57 -18.05
N LEU A 513 -14.02 -42.79 -18.36
CA LEU A 513 -13.94 -41.72 -19.37
C LEU A 513 -13.01 -40.58 -18.91
N MET A 514 -13.05 -40.19 -17.64
CA MET A 514 -12.14 -39.18 -17.09
C MET A 514 -10.68 -39.66 -17.09
N ASP A 515 -10.44 -40.92 -16.74
CA ASP A 515 -9.09 -41.51 -16.77
C ASP A 515 -8.55 -41.57 -18.23
N ALA A 516 -9.42 -41.89 -19.20
CA ALA A 516 -9.07 -41.87 -20.62
C ALA A 516 -8.76 -40.45 -21.14
N LEU A 517 -9.55 -39.45 -20.73
CA LEU A 517 -9.31 -38.04 -21.05
C LEU A 517 -7.95 -37.57 -20.50
N GLY A 518 -7.67 -37.85 -19.21
CA GLY A 518 -6.38 -37.50 -18.60
C GLY A 518 -5.18 -38.24 -19.21
N SER A 519 -5.37 -39.44 -19.78
CA SER A 519 -4.33 -40.09 -20.58
C SER A 519 -4.11 -39.40 -21.92
N LEU A 520 -5.17 -38.90 -22.57
CA LEU A 520 -5.07 -38.16 -23.83
C LEU A 520 -4.42 -36.80 -23.63
N GLU A 521 -4.79 -36.06 -22.58
CA GLU A 521 -4.18 -34.78 -22.22
C GLU A 521 -2.68 -34.91 -21.99
N ARG A 522 -2.24 -35.95 -21.27
CA ARG A 522 -0.81 -36.24 -21.08
C ARG A 522 -0.10 -36.53 -22.40
N LYS A 523 -0.73 -37.26 -23.32
CA LYS A 523 -0.18 -37.51 -24.66
C LYS A 523 -0.07 -36.22 -25.47
N VAL A 524 -1.11 -35.38 -25.47
CA VAL A 524 -1.10 -34.09 -26.16
C VAL A 524 -0.01 -33.18 -25.59
N HIS A 525 0.16 -33.16 -24.27
CA HIS A 525 1.21 -32.39 -23.62
C HIS A 525 2.60 -32.87 -24.05
N ALA A 526 2.85 -34.19 -24.01
CA ALA A 526 4.10 -34.78 -24.49
C ALA A 526 4.38 -34.49 -25.97
N TYR A 527 3.36 -34.50 -26.83
CA TYR A 527 3.53 -34.10 -28.24
C TYR A 527 3.81 -32.61 -28.38
N THR A 528 3.19 -31.77 -27.55
CA THR A 528 3.41 -30.32 -27.56
C THR A 528 4.83 -29.98 -27.11
N GLU A 529 5.32 -30.65 -26.07
CA GLU A 529 6.72 -30.54 -25.61
C GLU A 529 7.70 -31.02 -26.67
N ALA A 530 7.44 -32.16 -27.33
CA ALA A 530 8.27 -32.67 -28.41
C ALA A 530 8.31 -31.73 -29.62
N VAL A 531 7.17 -31.13 -29.98
CA VAL A 531 7.08 -30.14 -31.06
C VAL A 531 7.84 -28.85 -30.69
N ASN A 532 7.70 -28.36 -29.46
CA ASN A 532 8.44 -27.19 -29.00
C ASN A 532 9.96 -27.42 -28.99
N TYR A 533 10.40 -28.61 -28.56
CA TYR A 533 11.83 -29.00 -28.59
C TYR A 533 12.40 -29.08 -30.01
N HIS A 534 11.59 -29.40 -31.03
CA HIS A 534 12.02 -29.43 -32.43
C HIS A 534 11.95 -28.08 -33.14
N LEU A 535 11.14 -27.14 -32.65
CA LEU A 535 10.99 -25.81 -33.24
C LEU A 535 12.05 -24.82 -32.75
N ASP A 536 12.68 -25.06 -31.60
CA ASP A 536 13.75 -24.20 -31.08
C ASP A 536 14.82 -25.02 -30.31
N PRO A 537 15.75 -25.71 -31.00
CA PRO A 537 16.76 -26.54 -30.34
C PRO A 537 17.87 -25.74 -29.62
N HIS A 538 17.79 -24.41 -29.59
CA HIS A 538 18.78 -23.52 -28.98
C HIS A 538 18.22 -22.53 -27.93
N ALA A 539 16.94 -22.65 -27.58
CA ALA A 539 16.37 -22.12 -26.33
C ALA A 539 16.48 -23.16 -25.21
#